data_AF-A0AAN7U284-F1
#
_entry.id   AF-A0AAN7U284-F1
#
_cell.length_a   1.000
_cell.length_b   1.000
_cell.length_c   1.000
_cell.angle_alpha   90.00
_cell.angle_beta   90.00
_cell.angle_gamma   90.00
#
_symmetry.space_group_name_H-M   'P 1'
#
loop_
_entity.id
_entity.type
_entity.pdbx_description
1 polymer ?
#
loop_
_entity_poly.entity_id
_entity_poly.type
_entity_poly.pdbx_seq_one_letter_code
_entity_poly.pdbx_strand_id
1 'polypeptide(L)'
;MLNRAGLRCLKPSFIKKNSNLVINNNNLLLPSSRISTFTKNNGINNGFLQSTSKFNEINSLKNNNNNNYYNRRFYSNENKTNEQQQQQQQQQKEEEKINNEEPKQSIGNKKVGKWLLFSCGLVGAMIVIGGITRLTESGLSIVDWKPVVGAIPPITQEEWEAEFEKYKQFPEYKRLNMGMTLSEFKEIFFWEYSHRLLGRVIGVAFFFPFVWYLKKGYIDRSLAKKLSVVFLMGGAQGALGWYMVKSGLDEKLIQDRGSEIPRVSQYRLAAHLGSAFVIYTALLWFGLNLVRPSSLSPAMISKLKSALSTLREQKSSFTIDKMKKYSHQVSGLIFLTAMSGAFVAGLDAGLIYNTFPKMGHQWIPDDIINPKIKPAYKNMFEHDVTVQFQHRVLATITYGSILALSAFAYRGRRALSPQARLATNSLLVMGTVQVALGISTLLTFVPVSLGAAHQSGSLTLLSIATWLLHELKKLPK
;
A
#
# COMPACT_ATOMS: atom_id res chain seq x y z
N MET A 1 12.66 -28.00 -29.19
CA MET A 1 11.30 -28.25 -28.67
C MET A 1 11.43 -29.10 -27.42
N LEU A 2 11.49 -28.48 -26.24
CA LEU A 2 11.47 -29.19 -24.95
C LEU A 2 10.02 -29.25 -24.46
N ASN A 3 9.59 -30.45 -24.09
CA ASN A 3 8.21 -30.77 -23.77
C ASN A 3 7.77 -30.01 -22.50
N ARG A 4 6.68 -29.24 -22.59
CA ARG A 4 6.12 -28.34 -21.55
C ARG A 4 5.75 -29.03 -20.23
N ALA A 5 5.69 -30.36 -20.20
CA ALA A 5 5.37 -31.14 -19.00
C ALA A 5 6.57 -31.37 -18.05
N GLY A 6 7.81 -31.29 -18.54
CA GLY A 6 9.00 -31.71 -17.77
C GLY A 6 9.48 -30.76 -16.67
N LEU A 7 9.08 -29.48 -16.73
CA LEU A 7 9.50 -28.46 -15.74
C LEU A 7 8.60 -28.40 -14.50
N ARG A 8 7.49 -29.16 -14.46
CA ARG A 8 6.54 -29.18 -13.33
C ARG A 8 6.94 -30.12 -12.18
N CYS A 9 8.00 -30.93 -12.33
CA CYS A 9 8.38 -31.95 -11.34
C CYS A 9 9.50 -31.57 -10.36
N LEU A 10 10.02 -30.35 -10.38
CA LEU A 10 10.98 -29.93 -9.35
C LEU A 10 10.24 -29.38 -8.12
N LYS A 11 9.64 -30.29 -7.35
CA LYS A 11 9.28 -30.01 -5.94
C LYS A 11 10.57 -29.70 -5.17
N PRO A 12 10.65 -28.63 -4.37
CA PRO A 12 11.71 -28.50 -3.39
C PRO A 12 11.50 -29.58 -2.33
N SER A 13 12.35 -30.61 -2.37
CA SER A 13 12.48 -31.56 -1.29
C SER A 13 12.93 -30.79 -0.04
N PHE A 14 12.11 -30.82 1.01
CA PHE A 14 12.51 -30.38 2.33
C PHE A 14 13.73 -31.20 2.78
N ILE A 15 14.92 -30.61 2.69
CA ILE A 15 16.12 -31.15 3.32
C ILE A 15 15.91 -31.04 4.83
N LYS A 16 15.54 -32.16 5.45
CA LYS A 16 15.63 -32.38 6.89
C LYS A 16 17.11 -32.29 7.26
N LYS A 17 17.56 -31.13 7.72
CA LYS A 17 18.90 -30.98 8.28
C LYS A 17 18.86 -31.48 9.73
N ASN A 18 19.31 -32.72 9.93
CA ASN A 18 19.74 -33.18 11.24
C ASN A 18 20.94 -32.34 11.66
N SER A 19 20.75 -31.50 12.66
CA SER A 19 21.85 -30.97 13.46
C SER A 19 21.51 -31.21 14.93
N ASN A 20 22.03 -32.32 15.45
CA ASN A 20 22.25 -32.50 16.87
C ASN A 20 23.22 -31.40 17.31
N LEU A 21 22.72 -30.40 18.04
CA LEU A 21 23.54 -29.49 18.81
C LEU A 21 23.04 -29.56 20.25
N VAL A 22 23.86 -30.23 21.05
CA VAL A 22 23.78 -30.39 22.49
C VAL A 22 23.74 -29.01 23.14
N ILE A 23 22.64 -28.69 23.83
CA ILE A 23 22.59 -27.57 24.76
C ILE A 23 22.96 -28.13 26.13
N ASN A 24 24.17 -27.81 26.59
CA ASN A 24 24.55 -28.02 27.98
C ASN A 24 24.58 -26.66 28.69
N ASN A 25 23.80 -26.56 29.76
CA ASN A 25 23.76 -25.42 30.66
C ASN A 25 25.09 -25.31 31.42
N ASN A 26 25.65 -24.10 31.53
CA ASN A 26 25.97 -23.46 32.81
C ASN A 26 26.72 -22.12 32.64
N ASN A 27 26.30 -21.18 33.48
CA ASN A 27 27.03 -20.05 34.05
C ASN A 27 27.57 -18.95 33.12
N LEU A 28 26.94 -17.76 33.17
CA LEU A 28 27.63 -16.56 33.64
C LEU A 28 26.66 -15.42 33.98
N LEU A 29 26.97 -14.80 35.11
CA LEU A 29 26.15 -13.94 35.95
C LEU A 29 26.16 -12.47 35.49
N LEU A 30 25.05 -11.79 35.77
CA LEU A 30 24.90 -10.33 35.84
C LEU A 30 25.86 -9.71 36.87
N PRO A 31 26.14 -8.41 36.74
CA PRO A 31 26.13 -7.58 37.94
C PRO A 31 25.28 -6.32 37.79
N SER A 32 24.48 -6.08 38.84
CA SER A 32 23.87 -4.81 39.19
C SER A 32 24.64 -4.19 40.36
N SER A 33 24.61 -2.86 40.42
CA SER A 33 24.86 -1.98 41.57
C SER A 33 26.31 -1.69 42.01
N ARG A 34 26.63 -0.38 42.02
CA ARG A 34 27.42 0.23 43.09
C ARG A 34 26.85 1.61 43.41
N ILE A 35 26.21 1.66 44.57
CA ILE A 35 25.91 2.83 45.39
C ILE A 35 27.17 3.14 46.19
N SER A 36 27.54 4.41 46.31
CA SER A 36 28.46 4.88 47.34
C SER A 36 27.79 6.02 48.12
N THR A 37 27.34 5.70 49.32
CA THR A 37 27.11 6.63 50.43
C THR A 37 28.21 6.39 51.47
N PHE A 38 28.78 7.46 52.01
CA PHE A 38 29.43 7.65 53.34
C PHE A 38 30.29 8.93 53.21
N THR A 39 30.38 9.91 54.12
CA THR A 39 29.91 10.06 55.50
C THR A 39 29.98 11.54 55.88
N LYS A 40 29.14 11.94 56.83
CA LYS A 40 29.19 13.21 57.56
C LYS A 40 30.21 13.05 58.70
N ASN A 41 31.17 13.97 58.86
CA ASN A 41 31.70 14.28 60.20
C ASN A 41 32.37 15.64 60.29
N ASN A 42 32.18 16.25 61.46
CA ASN A 42 32.56 17.60 61.87
C ASN A 42 34.08 17.80 61.95
N GLY A 43 34.52 19.03 61.69
CA GLY A 43 35.88 19.49 61.94
C GLY A 43 35.92 21.01 62.02
N ILE A 44 35.83 21.51 63.25
CA ILE A 44 36.03 22.89 63.68
C ILE A 44 37.41 23.37 63.21
N ASN A 45 37.50 24.59 62.66
CA ASN A 45 38.60 25.49 63.03
C ASN A 45 38.31 26.96 62.70
N ASN A 46 38.66 27.77 63.69
CA ASN A 46 38.50 29.20 63.84
C ASN A 46 39.44 30.01 62.91
N GLY A 47 39.03 31.25 62.65
CA GLY A 47 39.84 32.31 62.05
C GLY A 47 38.90 33.40 61.55
N PHE A 48 38.25 34.17 62.44
CA PHE A 48 38.82 35.38 63.01
C PHE A 48 39.56 36.22 61.96
N LEU A 49 38.85 37.18 61.35
CA LEU A 49 39.35 38.54 61.21
C LEU A 49 38.18 39.51 61.24
N GLN A 50 38.24 40.30 62.30
CA GLN A 50 37.42 41.41 62.73
C GLN A 50 37.81 42.68 61.94
N SER A 51 37.05 43.75 62.16
CA SER A 51 37.40 45.17 61.93
C SER A 51 36.76 45.80 60.68
N THR A 52 36.12 46.98 60.70
CA THR A 52 35.71 47.96 61.74
C THR A 52 34.71 48.91 61.04
N SER A 53 33.59 49.22 61.69
CA SER A 53 33.19 50.56 62.19
C SER A 53 33.23 51.77 61.23
N LYS A 54 32.09 52.46 61.11
CA LYS A 54 31.87 53.91 61.33
C LYS A 54 30.41 54.25 61.00
N PHE A 55 29.60 54.51 62.02
CA PHE A 55 29.21 55.84 62.54
C PHE A 55 28.01 56.46 61.81
N ASN A 56 26.92 56.58 62.58
CA ASN A 56 25.97 57.70 62.72
C ASN A 56 25.40 58.40 61.47
N GLU A 57 24.07 58.54 61.40
CA GLU A 57 23.40 59.72 61.99
C GLU A 57 21.86 59.61 61.98
N ILE A 58 21.28 60.14 63.04
CA ILE A 58 19.86 60.34 63.28
C ILE A 58 19.41 61.55 62.45
N ASN A 59 18.29 61.45 61.73
CA ASN A 59 17.32 62.55 61.73
C ASN A 59 15.92 62.12 61.28
N SER A 60 15.01 62.33 62.22
CA SER A 60 13.56 62.25 62.12
C SER A 60 12.98 63.38 61.26
N LEU A 61 11.75 63.13 60.78
CA LEU A 61 10.73 64.08 60.28
C LEU A 61 10.74 64.39 58.76
N LYS A 62 10.04 63.57 57.97
CA LYS A 62 8.87 64.02 57.20
C LYS A 62 8.21 62.92 56.36
N ASN A 63 6.88 62.98 56.34
CA ASN A 63 5.95 62.41 55.36
C ASN A 63 5.65 60.91 55.40
N ASN A 64 4.70 60.60 56.30
CA ASN A 64 3.53 59.79 55.96
C ASN A 64 2.96 60.21 54.60
N ASN A 65 3.29 59.48 53.53
CA ASN A 65 2.46 59.39 52.31
C ASN A 65 2.90 58.30 51.30
N ASN A 66 3.58 57.23 51.73
CA ASN A 66 3.98 56.15 50.81
C ASN A 66 3.24 54.81 50.98
N ASN A 67 2.33 54.66 51.95
CA ASN A 67 1.62 53.39 52.15
C ASN A 67 0.44 53.14 51.19
N ASN A 68 -0.03 54.15 50.44
CA ASN A 68 -1.12 53.96 49.47
C ASN A 68 -0.66 53.58 48.06
N TYR A 69 0.61 53.82 47.70
CA TYR A 69 1.13 53.42 46.38
C TYR A 69 1.56 51.95 46.33
N TYR A 70 2.11 51.41 47.43
CA TYR A 70 2.48 49.99 47.49
C TYR A 70 1.27 49.07 47.61
N ASN A 71 0.26 49.43 48.42
CA ASN A 71 -0.99 48.66 48.51
C ASN A 71 -1.78 48.72 47.20
N ARG A 72 -1.95 49.89 46.57
CA ARG A 72 -2.72 49.98 45.31
C ARG A 72 -2.05 49.23 44.15
N ARG A 73 -0.71 49.14 44.12
CA ARG A 73 0.02 48.33 43.12
C ARG A 73 -0.07 46.84 43.39
N PHE A 74 -0.02 46.40 44.66
CA PHE A 74 -0.23 45.00 45.05
C PHE A 74 -1.64 44.52 44.75
N TYR A 75 -2.68 45.26 45.20
CA TYR A 75 -4.08 44.93 44.88
C TYR A 75 -4.38 45.02 43.37
N SER A 76 -3.78 45.96 42.63
CA SER A 76 -3.96 46.01 41.16
C SER A 76 -3.21 44.91 40.41
N ASN A 77 -2.07 44.46 40.94
CA ASN A 77 -1.31 43.34 40.36
C ASN A 77 -1.99 42.01 40.68
N GLU A 78 -2.52 41.81 41.89
CA GLU A 78 -3.33 40.64 42.22
C GLU A 78 -4.61 40.59 41.39
N ASN A 79 -5.33 41.71 41.25
CA ASN A 79 -6.52 41.74 40.38
C ASN A 79 -6.19 41.51 38.91
N LYS A 80 -5.10 42.08 38.37
CA LYS A 80 -4.65 41.79 37.00
C LYS A 80 -4.19 40.34 36.82
N THR A 81 -3.55 39.76 37.83
CA THR A 81 -3.10 38.36 37.80
C THR A 81 -4.30 37.42 37.88
N ASN A 82 -5.29 37.74 38.71
CA ASN A 82 -6.55 37.01 38.82
C ASN A 82 -7.41 37.14 37.56
N GLU A 83 -7.47 38.31 36.94
CA GLU A 83 -8.14 38.52 35.64
C GLU A 83 -7.44 37.77 34.52
N GLN A 84 -6.10 37.78 34.47
CA GLN A 84 -5.33 37.01 33.49
C GLN A 84 -5.47 35.50 33.69
N GLN A 85 -5.49 35.03 34.95
CA GLN A 85 -5.74 33.62 35.27
C GLN A 85 -7.19 33.21 34.96
N GLN A 86 -8.18 34.08 35.19
CA GLN A 86 -9.56 33.82 34.81
C GLN A 86 -9.75 33.83 33.28
N GLN A 87 -9.07 34.73 32.55
CA GLN A 87 -9.07 34.74 31.09
C GLN A 87 -8.34 33.52 30.52
N GLN A 88 -7.23 33.08 31.11
CA GLN A 88 -6.54 31.84 30.73
C GLN A 88 -7.39 30.61 31.05
N GLN A 89 -8.08 30.57 32.19
CA GLN A 89 -9.01 29.48 32.53
C GLN A 89 -10.26 29.48 31.65
N GLN A 90 -10.77 30.64 31.24
CA GLN A 90 -11.87 30.75 30.28
C GLN A 90 -11.42 30.35 28.88
N GLN A 91 -10.23 30.77 28.42
CA GLN A 91 -9.63 30.31 27.16
C GLN A 91 -9.35 28.82 27.19
N GLN A 92 -8.83 28.27 28.29
CA GLN A 92 -8.64 26.82 28.44
C GLN A 92 -9.97 26.06 28.48
N LYS A 93 -11.01 26.60 29.13
CA LYS A 93 -12.35 26.00 29.13
C LYS A 93 -13.04 26.11 27.77
N GLU A 94 -12.84 27.20 27.02
CA GLU A 94 -13.32 27.34 25.65
C GLU A 94 -12.55 26.44 24.69
N GLU A 95 -11.22 26.33 24.82
CA GLU A 95 -10.38 25.39 24.07
C GLU A 95 -10.75 23.94 24.41
N GLU A 96 -11.05 23.60 25.67
CA GLU A 96 -11.57 22.29 26.07
C GLU A 96 -12.98 22.04 25.53
N LYS A 97 -13.87 23.04 25.50
CA LYS A 97 -15.20 22.92 24.88
C LYS A 97 -15.11 22.70 23.37
N ILE A 98 -14.24 23.44 22.69
CA ILE A 98 -13.96 23.32 21.25
C ILE A 98 -13.26 21.98 20.93
N ASN A 99 -12.41 21.47 21.83
CA ASN A 99 -11.78 20.16 21.68
C ASN A 99 -12.72 18.98 22.00
N ASN A 100 -13.73 19.18 22.86
CA ASN A 100 -14.66 18.12 23.29
C ASN A 100 -15.88 17.94 22.37
N GLU A 101 -16.23 18.94 21.56
CA GLU A 101 -17.26 18.81 20.52
C GLU A 101 -16.62 18.58 19.15
N GLU A 102 -15.95 17.42 18.95
CA GLU A 102 -15.67 16.97 17.58
C GLU A 102 -17.03 16.83 16.86
N PRO A 103 -17.31 17.61 15.80
CA PRO A 103 -18.63 17.62 15.18
C PRO A 103 -18.98 16.19 14.77
N LYS A 104 -20.23 15.75 14.96
CA LYS A 104 -20.71 14.39 14.65
C LYS A 104 -20.26 13.90 13.25
N GLN A 105 -20.07 14.83 12.31
CA GLN A 105 -19.50 14.59 10.97
C GLN A 105 -18.01 14.20 10.97
N SER A 106 -17.17 14.78 11.83
CA SER A 106 -15.73 14.46 12.00
C SER A 106 -15.52 13.01 12.44
N ILE A 107 -16.25 12.57 13.47
CA ILE A 107 -16.19 11.19 13.98
C ILE A 107 -16.73 10.21 12.92
N GLY A 108 -17.83 10.57 12.24
CA GLY A 108 -18.40 9.81 11.14
C GLY A 108 -17.40 9.60 9.99
N ASN A 109 -16.68 10.66 9.59
CA ASN A 109 -15.68 10.60 8.53
C ASN A 109 -14.55 9.62 8.86
N LYS A 110 -13.99 9.65 10.08
CA LYS A 110 -12.92 8.71 10.48
C LYS A 110 -13.40 7.26 10.45
N LYS A 111 -14.63 6.97 10.89
CA LYS A 111 -15.22 5.62 10.86
C LYS A 111 -15.43 5.12 9.44
N VAL A 112 -16.06 5.93 8.59
CA VAL A 112 -16.26 5.62 7.16
C VAL A 112 -14.91 5.43 6.48
N GLY A 113 -13.95 6.32 6.72
CA GLY A 113 -12.61 6.23 6.15
C GLY A 113 -11.87 4.95 6.53
N LYS A 114 -11.91 4.54 7.81
CA LYS A 114 -11.35 3.24 8.25
C LYS A 114 -12.02 2.06 7.58
N TRP A 115 -13.35 2.08 7.43
CA TRP A 115 -14.08 1.03 6.71
C TRP A 115 -13.69 0.95 5.22
N LEU A 116 -13.50 2.09 4.55
CA LEU A 116 -13.03 2.12 3.17
C LEU A 116 -11.59 1.58 3.04
N LEU A 117 -10.70 1.91 3.98
CA LEU A 117 -9.34 1.36 4.01
C LEU A 117 -9.34 -0.16 4.31
N PHE A 118 -10.24 -0.63 5.18
CA PHE A 118 -10.44 -2.06 5.39
C PHE A 118 -10.92 -2.77 4.11
N SER A 119 -11.91 -2.20 3.43
CA SER A 119 -12.40 -2.71 2.14
C SER A 119 -11.30 -2.71 1.07
N CYS A 120 -10.47 -1.66 1.05
CA CYS A 120 -9.28 -1.58 0.21
C CYS A 120 -8.29 -2.71 0.51
N GLY A 121 -8.07 -3.04 1.79
CA GLY A 121 -7.25 -4.18 2.21
C GLY A 121 -7.79 -5.51 1.71
N LEU A 122 -9.11 -5.73 1.77
CA LEU A 122 -9.74 -6.94 1.23
C LEU A 122 -9.58 -7.04 -0.29
N VAL A 123 -9.77 -5.94 -1.03
CA VAL A 123 -9.51 -5.91 -2.49
C VAL A 123 -8.03 -6.18 -2.78
N GLY A 124 -7.11 -5.68 -1.94
CA GLY A 124 -5.70 -6.01 -2.04
C GLY A 124 -5.42 -7.50 -1.87
N ALA A 125 -6.01 -8.13 -0.85
CA ALA A 125 -5.92 -9.58 -0.65
C ALA A 125 -6.50 -10.36 -1.84
N MET A 126 -7.63 -9.90 -2.39
CA MET A 126 -8.24 -10.47 -3.59
C MET A 126 -7.29 -10.47 -4.78
N ILE A 127 -6.63 -9.35 -5.04
CA ILE A 127 -5.63 -9.24 -6.10
C ILE A 127 -4.52 -10.27 -5.90
N VAL A 128 -3.99 -10.44 -4.69
CA VAL A 128 -2.91 -11.40 -4.41
C VAL A 128 -3.38 -12.84 -4.64
N ILE A 129 -4.53 -13.21 -4.06
CA ILE A 129 -5.09 -14.56 -4.21
C ILE A 129 -5.44 -14.86 -5.67
N GLY A 130 -5.96 -13.88 -6.41
CA GLY A 130 -6.22 -14.01 -7.85
C GLY A 130 -4.94 -14.19 -8.67
N GLY A 131 -3.85 -13.51 -8.28
CA GLY A 131 -2.52 -13.72 -8.85
C GLY A 131 -2.02 -15.15 -8.63
N ILE A 132 -2.14 -15.67 -7.40
CA ILE A 132 -1.79 -17.06 -7.10
C ILE A 132 -2.65 -18.02 -7.92
N THR A 133 -3.97 -17.83 -7.95
CA THR A 133 -4.91 -18.64 -8.74
C THR A 133 -4.54 -18.70 -10.22
N ARG A 134 -4.01 -17.59 -10.78
CA ARG A 134 -3.51 -17.58 -12.16
C ARG A 134 -2.17 -18.32 -12.31
N LEU A 135 -1.23 -18.10 -11.39
CA LEU A 135 0.12 -18.71 -11.42
C LEU A 135 0.09 -20.22 -11.18
N THR A 136 -0.90 -20.71 -10.44
CA THR A 136 -1.15 -22.15 -10.21
C THR A 136 -2.09 -22.75 -11.25
N GLU A 137 -2.45 -22.00 -12.31
CA GLU A 137 -3.41 -22.42 -13.36
C GLU A 137 -4.74 -22.93 -12.80
N SER A 138 -5.15 -22.41 -11.65
CA SER A 138 -6.32 -22.89 -10.92
C SER A 138 -7.62 -22.27 -11.38
N GLY A 139 -7.57 -21.20 -12.18
CA GLY A 139 -8.73 -20.35 -12.48
C GLY A 139 -9.84 -20.96 -13.34
N LEU A 140 -9.76 -22.24 -13.72
CA LEU A 140 -10.77 -22.95 -14.52
C LEU A 140 -11.22 -24.28 -13.87
N SER A 141 -10.87 -24.51 -12.60
CA SER A 141 -11.24 -25.70 -11.83
C SER A 141 -12.70 -25.74 -11.39
N ILE A 142 -13.39 -24.59 -11.26
CA ILE A 142 -14.78 -24.48 -10.81
C ILE A 142 -15.62 -23.75 -11.87
N VAL A 143 -16.49 -24.48 -12.56
CA VAL A 143 -17.28 -23.92 -13.66
C VAL A 143 -18.67 -23.47 -13.21
N ASP A 144 -19.21 -24.13 -12.18
CA ASP A 144 -20.52 -23.80 -11.62
C ASP A 144 -20.51 -22.38 -11.02
N TRP A 145 -21.23 -21.47 -11.68
CA TRP A 145 -21.48 -20.15 -11.14
C TRP A 145 -22.68 -20.17 -10.20
N LYS A 146 -22.40 -20.44 -8.91
CA LYS A 146 -23.40 -20.36 -7.82
C LYS A 146 -23.06 -19.18 -6.89
N PRO A 147 -23.55 -17.95 -7.17
CA PRO A 147 -23.19 -16.76 -6.40
C PRO A 147 -23.51 -16.84 -4.92
N VAL A 148 -24.64 -17.44 -4.58
CA VAL A 148 -25.18 -17.51 -3.21
C VAL A 148 -24.91 -18.87 -2.56
N VAL A 149 -25.23 -19.97 -3.25
CA VAL A 149 -25.21 -21.33 -2.68
C VAL A 149 -23.80 -21.96 -2.67
N GLY A 150 -22.90 -21.54 -3.58
CA GLY A 150 -21.55 -22.12 -3.69
C GLY A 150 -20.53 -21.62 -2.67
N ALA A 151 -20.99 -21.19 -1.48
CA ALA A 151 -20.15 -20.66 -0.42
C ALA A 151 -19.56 -21.75 0.50
N ILE A 152 -20.07 -22.98 0.40
CA ILE A 152 -19.56 -24.15 1.14
C ILE A 152 -18.84 -25.04 0.11
N PRO A 153 -17.56 -25.42 0.33
CA PRO A 153 -16.84 -26.33 -0.54
C PRO A 153 -17.27 -27.78 -0.25
N PRO A 154 -16.93 -28.76 -1.12
CA PRO A 154 -17.13 -30.17 -0.80
C PRO A 154 -16.47 -30.54 0.54
N ILE A 155 -17.20 -31.25 1.40
CA ILE A 155 -16.76 -31.64 2.75
C ILE A 155 -16.53 -33.15 2.81
N THR A 156 -17.44 -33.94 2.24
CA THR A 156 -17.32 -35.41 2.25
C THR A 156 -16.49 -35.92 1.08
N GLN A 157 -15.99 -37.16 1.19
CA GLN A 157 -15.20 -37.77 0.15
C GLN A 157 -16.03 -37.98 -1.13
N GLU A 158 -17.30 -38.35 -0.99
CA GLU A 158 -18.23 -38.55 -2.10
C GLU A 158 -18.50 -37.22 -2.84
N GLU A 159 -18.66 -36.11 -2.12
CA GLU A 159 -18.82 -34.78 -2.72
C GLU A 159 -17.57 -34.35 -3.51
N TRP A 160 -16.38 -34.65 -2.97
CA TRP A 160 -15.11 -34.39 -3.65
C TRP A 160 -14.95 -35.20 -4.93
N GLU A 161 -15.29 -36.48 -4.89
CA GLU A 161 -15.27 -37.36 -6.07
C GLU A 161 -16.27 -36.89 -7.12
N ALA A 162 -17.49 -36.52 -6.72
CA ALA A 162 -18.50 -36.00 -7.63
C ALA A 162 -18.06 -34.71 -8.33
N GLU A 163 -17.42 -33.78 -7.60
CA GLU A 163 -16.91 -32.54 -8.20
C GLU A 163 -15.70 -32.81 -9.12
N PHE A 164 -14.84 -33.74 -8.75
CA PHE A 164 -13.71 -34.14 -9.60
C PHE A 164 -14.17 -34.83 -10.89
N GLU A 165 -15.20 -35.67 -10.84
CA GLU A 165 -15.78 -36.29 -12.04
C GLU A 165 -16.36 -35.26 -13.00
N LYS A 166 -16.96 -34.17 -12.49
CA LYS A 166 -17.35 -33.04 -13.34
C LYS A 166 -16.14 -32.37 -13.97
N TYR A 167 -15.08 -32.13 -13.20
CA TYR A 167 -13.86 -31.51 -13.69
C TYR A 167 -13.23 -32.30 -14.84
N LYS A 168 -13.26 -33.64 -14.78
CA LYS A 168 -12.77 -34.54 -15.84
C LYS A 168 -13.46 -34.33 -17.20
N GLN A 169 -14.67 -33.77 -17.20
CA GLN A 169 -15.40 -33.48 -18.44
C GLN A 169 -14.87 -32.25 -19.18
N PHE A 170 -14.13 -31.36 -18.51
CA PHE A 170 -13.69 -30.10 -19.09
C PHE A 170 -12.46 -30.24 -19.99
N PRO A 171 -12.29 -29.33 -20.97
CA PRO A 171 -11.12 -29.29 -21.83
C PRO A 171 -9.79 -29.19 -21.08
N GLU A 172 -9.77 -28.50 -19.93
CA GLU A 172 -8.54 -28.33 -19.13
C GLU A 172 -8.03 -29.68 -18.61
N TYR A 173 -8.90 -30.51 -18.03
CA TYR A 173 -8.52 -31.86 -17.63
C TYR A 173 -8.09 -32.71 -18.83
N LYS A 174 -8.88 -32.69 -19.90
CA LYS A 174 -8.64 -33.52 -21.09
C LYS A 174 -7.32 -33.19 -21.81
N ARG A 175 -6.83 -31.95 -21.73
CA ARG A 175 -5.67 -31.48 -22.51
C ARG A 175 -4.43 -31.19 -21.67
N LEU A 176 -4.58 -30.73 -20.42
CA LEU A 176 -3.45 -30.35 -19.57
C LEU A 176 -3.26 -31.28 -18.38
N ASN A 177 -4.36 -31.68 -17.73
CA ASN A 177 -4.32 -32.36 -16.43
C ASN A 177 -4.75 -33.84 -16.53
N MET A 178 -4.52 -34.48 -17.67
CA MET A 178 -4.90 -35.87 -17.88
C MET A 178 -4.11 -36.78 -16.93
N GLY A 179 -4.82 -37.59 -16.15
CA GLY A 179 -4.21 -38.47 -15.14
C GLY A 179 -3.97 -37.79 -13.78
N MET A 180 -4.41 -36.55 -13.59
CA MET A 180 -4.38 -35.85 -12.30
C MET A 180 -5.12 -36.67 -11.22
N THR A 181 -4.58 -36.66 -10.00
CA THR A 181 -5.18 -37.29 -8.83
C THR A 181 -6.19 -36.36 -8.15
N LEU A 182 -7.08 -36.92 -7.32
CA LEU A 182 -8.01 -36.12 -6.52
C LEU A 182 -7.28 -35.14 -5.59
N SER A 183 -6.11 -35.51 -5.07
CA SER A 183 -5.31 -34.64 -4.20
C SER A 183 -4.83 -33.40 -4.93
N GLU A 184 -4.34 -33.56 -6.17
CA GLU A 184 -3.90 -32.45 -7.01
C GLU A 184 -5.08 -31.56 -7.45
N PHE A 185 -6.24 -32.16 -7.73
CA PHE A 185 -7.47 -31.41 -7.99
C PHE A 185 -7.87 -30.52 -6.80
N LYS A 186 -7.78 -31.04 -5.56
CA LYS A 186 -8.06 -30.26 -4.34
C LYS A 186 -7.18 -29.01 -4.23
N GLU A 187 -5.92 -29.08 -4.67
CA GLU A 187 -5.00 -27.93 -4.65
C GLU A 187 -5.45 -26.80 -5.58
N ILE A 188 -5.79 -27.12 -6.83
CA ILE A 188 -6.28 -26.11 -7.79
C ILE A 188 -7.66 -25.60 -7.39
N PHE A 189 -8.54 -26.49 -6.93
CA PHE A 189 -9.88 -26.11 -6.44
C PHE A 189 -9.78 -25.10 -5.29
N PHE A 190 -8.87 -25.34 -4.34
CA PHE A 190 -8.71 -24.49 -3.16
C PHE A 190 -8.44 -23.02 -3.51
N TRP A 191 -7.52 -22.76 -4.44
CA TRP A 191 -7.15 -21.39 -4.81
C TRP A 191 -8.31 -20.67 -5.50
N GLU A 192 -8.97 -21.34 -6.45
CA GLU A 192 -10.11 -20.74 -7.13
C GLU A 192 -11.30 -20.53 -6.20
N TYR A 193 -11.61 -21.52 -5.35
CA TYR A 193 -12.65 -21.41 -4.33
C TYR A 193 -12.37 -20.24 -3.38
N SER A 194 -11.13 -20.10 -2.89
CA SER A 194 -10.73 -19.02 -1.98
C SER A 194 -10.87 -17.64 -2.64
N HIS A 195 -10.46 -17.52 -3.91
CA HIS A 195 -10.64 -16.31 -4.70
C HIS A 195 -12.14 -15.94 -4.84
N ARG A 196 -12.99 -16.91 -5.19
CA ARG A 196 -14.44 -16.72 -5.34
C ARG A 196 -15.12 -16.37 -4.01
N LEU A 197 -14.77 -17.07 -2.93
CA LEU A 197 -15.31 -16.83 -1.59
C LEU A 197 -14.96 -15.42 -1.12
N LEU A 198 -13.71 -15.00 -1.27
CA LEU A 198 -13.29 -13.65 -0.88
C LEU A 198 -14.06 -12.57 -1.66
N GLY A 199 -14.42 -12.82 -2.92
CA GLY A 199 -15.26 -11.90 -3.72
C GLY A 199 -16.65 -11.69 -3.11
N ARG A 200 -17.27 -12.77 -2.64
CA ARG A 200 -18.55 -12.70 -1.92
C ARG A 200 -18.41 -11.95 -0.61
N VAL A 201 -17.35 -12.25 0.16
CA VAL A 201 -17.06 -11.57 1.44
C VAL A 201 -16.87 -10.07 1.23
N ILE A 202 -16.15 -9.64 0.18
CA ILE A 202 -15.98 -8.23 -0.17
C ILE A 202 -17.33 -7.57 -0.46
N GLY A 203 -18.20 -8.23 -1.24
CA GLY A 203 -19.54 -7.73 -1.56
C GLY A 203 -20.35 -7.45 -0.29
N VAL A 204 -20.38 -8.40 0.64
CA VAL A 204 -21.08 -8.29 1.94
C VAL A 204 -20.42 -7.22 2.83
N ALA A 205 -19.10 -7.25 2.99
CA ALA A 205 -18.33 -6.34 3.83
C ALA A 205 -18.36 -4.89 3.33
N PHE A 206 -18.68 -4.67 2.05
CA PHE A 206 -18.92 -3.35 1.51
C PHE A 206 -20.39 -2.94 1.65
N PHE A 207 -21.32 -3.78 1.18
CA PHE A 207 -22.74 -3.41 1.06
C PHE A 207 -23.39 -3.06 2.41
N PHE A 208 -23.24 -3.91 3.43
CA PHE A 208 -23.94 -3.70 4.69
C PHE A 208 -23.44 -2.45 5.44
N PRO A 209 -22.12 -2.22 5.60
CA PRO A 209 -21.65 -0.96 6.19
C PRO A 209 -22.02 0.26 5.34
N PHE A 210 -22.00 0.16 4.01
CA PHE A 210 -22.42 1.26 3.13
C PHE A 210 -23.86 1.71 3.44
N VAL A 211 -24.81 0.78 3.46
CA VAL A 211 -26.21 1.06 3.78
C VAL A 211 -26.36 1.60 5.21
N TRP A 212 -25.62 1.03 6.16
CA TRP A 212 -25.65 1.47 7.56
C TRP A 212 -25.15 2.91 7.73
N TYR A 213 -24.01 3.25 7.13
CA TYR A 213 -23.42 4.59 7.18
C TYR A 213 -24.27 5.64 6.45
N LEU A 214 -24.93 5.26 5.35
CA LEU A 214 -25.94 6.10 4.69
C LEU A 214 -27.11 6.41 5.62
N LYS A 215 -27.69 5.40 6.26
CA LYS A 215 -28.81 5.58 7.22
C LYS A 215 -28.41 6.41 8.45
N LYS A 216 -27.14 6.32 8.90
CA LYS A 216 -26.60 7.13 10.00
C LYS A 216 -26.27 8.57 9.61
N GLY A 217 -26.34 8.92 8.32
CA GLY A 217 -25.99 10.25 7.82
C GLY A 217 -24.50 10.56 7.87
N TYR A 218 -23.62 9.55 7.97
CA TYR A 218 -22.17 9.75 7.99
C TYR A 218 -21.57 9.93 6.59
N ILE A 219 -22.35 9.65 5.54
CA ILE A 219 -21.95 9.75 4.13
C ILE A 219 -22.80 10.85 3.47
N ASP A 220 -22.15 11.88 2.93
CA ASP A 220 -22.83 12.91 2.14
C ASP A 220 -23.27 12.41 0.76
N ARG A 221 -24.15 13.15 0.07
CA ARG A 221 -24.70 12.75 -1.25
C ARG A 221 -23.64 12.57 -2.34
N SER A 222 -22.55 13.33 -2.30
CA SER A 222 -21.47 13.24 -3.28
C SER A 222 -20.63 11.97 -3.04
N LEU A 223 -20.28 11.69 -1.78
CA LEU A 223 -19.57 10.47 -1.40
C LEU A 223 -20.45 9.23 -1.66
N ALA A 224 -21.75 9.31 -1.37
CA ALA A 224 -22.70 8.24 -1.66
C ALA A 224 -22.67 7.84 -3.14
N LYS A 225 -22.78 8.82 -4.06
CA LYS A 225 -22.70 8.56 -5.52
C LYS A 225 -21.39 7.90 -5.92
N LYS A 226 -20.25 8.38 -5.40
CA LYS A 226 -18.93 7.81 -5.68
C LYS A 226 -18.82 6.36 -5.19
N LEU A 227 -19.30 6.07 -3.98
CA LEU A 227 -19.28 4.73 -3.41
C LEU A 227 -20.26 3.77 -4.11
N SER A 228 -21.41 4.27 -4.58
CA SER A 228 -22.32 3.50 -5.43
C SER A 228 -21.65 3.10 -6.75
N VAL A 229 -20.91 4.00 -7.40
CA VAL A 229 -20.14 3.67 -8.61
C VAL A 229 -19.09 2.60 -8.30
N VAL A 230 -18.33 2.74 -7.21
CA VAL A 230 -17.35 1.72 -6.80
C VAL A 230 -18.01 0.36 -6.53
N PHE A 231 -19.17 0.35 -5.88
CA PHE A 231 -19.93 -0.88 -5.64
C PHE A 231 -20.38 -1.55 -6.95
N LEU A 232 -20.93 -0.76 -7.89
CA LEU A 232 -21.33 -1.26 -9.20
C LEU A 232 -20.13 -1.79 -10.01
N MET A 233 -18.98 -1.12 -9.94
CA MET A 233 -17.74 -1.62 -10.52
C MET A 233 -17.30 -2.95 -9.89
N GLY A 234 -17.48 -3.13 -8.58
CA GLY A 234 -17.25 -4.40 -7.89
C GLY A 234 -18.19 -5.51 -8.35
N GLY A 235 -19.48 -5.22 -8.60
CA GLY A 235 -20.40 -6.15 -9.23
C GLY A 235 -19.97 -6.53 -10.66
N ALA A 236 -19.57 -5.54 -11.44
CA ALA A 236 -19.02 -5.75 -12.79
C ALA A 236 -17.72 -6.56 -12.78
N GLN A 237 -16.90 -6.47 -11.71
CA GLN A 237 -15.75 -7.37 -11.51
C GLN A 237 -16.16 -8.84 -11.44
N GLY A 238 -17.19 -9.15 -10.64
CA GLY A 238 -17.72 -10.51 -10.57
C GLY A 238 -18.19 -11.02 -11.94
N ALA A 239 -18.93 -10.18 -12.68
CA ALA A 239 -19.39 -10.52 -14.03
C ALA A 239 -18.23 -10.73 -15.02
N LEU A 240 -17.19 -9.88 -14.96
CA LEU A 240 -16.00 -10.04 -15.79
C LEU A 240 -15.21 -11.30 -15.44
N GLY A 241 -15.10 -11.62 -14.15
CA GLY A 241 -14.48 -12.87 -13.67
C GLY A 241 -15.23 -14.11 -14.14
N TRP A 242 -16.57 -14.11 -14.07
CA TRP A 242 -17.39 -15.17 -14.67
C TRP A 242 -17.13 -15.31 -16.18
N TYR A 243 -17.11 -14.19 -16.90
CA TYR A 243 -16.86 -14.19 -18.34
C TYR A 243 -15.47 -14.76 -18.66
N MET A 244 -14.44 -14.43 -17.89
CA MET A 244 -13.09 -15.00 -18.03
C MET A 244 -13.10 -16.53 -17.97
N VAL A 245 -13.79 -17.12 -16.98
CA VAL A 245 -13.85 -18.57 -16.80
C VAL A 245 -14.65 -19.23 -17.93
N LYS A 246 -15.86 -18.75 -18.19
CA LYS A 246 -16.73 -19.29 -19.25
C LYS A 246 -16.01 -19.32 -20.60
N SER A 247 -15.36 -18.22 -20.94
CA SER A 247 -14.69 -18.06 -22.24
C SER A 247 -13.31 -18.73 -22.33
N GLY A 248 -12.74 -19.16 -21.19
CA GLY A 248 -11.54 -20.00 -21.14
C GLY A 248 -11.82 -21.47 -21.47
N LEU A 249 -13.05 -21.92 -21.26
CA LEU A 249 -13.51 -23.30 -21.46
C LEU A 249 -14.27 -23.53 -22.78
N ASP A 250 -14.61 -22.45 -23.51
CA ASP A 250 -15.33 -22.52 -24.77
C ASP A 250 -14.44 -23.07 -25.90
N GLU A 251 -14.80 -24.22 -26.46
CA GLU A 251 -14.01 -24.92 -27.49
C GLU A 251 -13.83 -24.11 -28.78
N LYS A 252 -14.85 -23.38 -29.23
CA LYS A 252 -14.74 -22.53 -30.43
C LYS A 252 -13.74 -21.42 -30.20
N LEU A 253 -13.83 -20.75 -29.05
CA LEU A 253 -12.90 -19.67 -28.72
C LEU A 253 -11.47 -20.18 -28.51
N ILE A 254 -11.28 -21.43 -28.08
CA ILE A 254 -9.96 -22.06 -28.00
C ILE A 254 -9.39 -22.27 -29.42
N GLN A 255 -10.20 -22.82 -30.33
CA GLN A 255 -9.82 -23.04 -31.73
C GLN A 255 -9.53 -21.74 -32.49
N ASP A 256 -10.38 -20.71 -32.33
CA ASP A 256 -10.25 -19.41 -33.01
C ASP A 256 -8.95 -18.67 -32.61
N ARG A 257 -8.41 -18.95 -31.42
CA ARG A 257 -7.12 -18.40 -30.96
C ARG A 257 -5.92 -19.14 -31.55
N GLY A 258 -6.14 -20.19 -32.35
CA GLY A 258 -5.08 -21.09 -32.81
C GLY A 258 -4.33 -21.76 -31.66
N SER A 259 -4.96 -21.87 -30.48
CA SER A 259 -4.33 -22.40 -29.28
C SER A 259 -4.95 -23.74 -28.92
N GLU A 260 -4.12 -24.74 -28.66
CA GLU A 260 -4.59 -26.05 -28.19
C GLU A 260 -4.96 -26.03 -26.70
N ILE A 261 -4.59 -24.96 -25.99
CA ILE A 261 -4.61 -24.89 -24.53
C ILE A 261 -5.81 -24.05 -24.03
N PRO A 262 -6.71 -24.63 -23.22
CA PRO A 262 -7.74 -23.88 -22.52
C PRO A 262 -7.09 -22.87 -21.58
N ARG A 263 -7.33 -21.58 -21.81
CA ARG A 263 -6.82 -20.51 -20.94
C ARG A 263 -7.63 -19.24 -21.08
N VAL A 264 -7.57 -18.41 -20.05
CA VAL A 264 -8.16 -17.08 -20.07
C VAL A 264 -7.34 -16.16 -20.98
N SER A 265 -8.01 -15.41 -21.87
CA SER A 265 -7.36 -14.42 -22.71
C SER A 265 -6.64 -13.36 -21.89
N GLN A 266 -5.42 -13.02 -22.29
CA GLN A 266 -4.61 -11.95 -21.70
C GLN A 266 -5.33 -10.59 -21.69
N TYR A 267 -6.21 -10.32 -22.67
CA TYR A 267 -7.02 -9.12 -22.69
C TYR A 267 -8.03 -9.08 -21.54
N ARG A 268 -8.70 -10.21 -21.27
CA ARG A 268 -9.68 -10.30 -20.18
C ARG A 268 -8.98 -10.28 -18.82
N LEU A 269 -7.85 -10.96 -18.70
CA LEU A 269 -7.00 -10.92 -17.51
C LEU A 269 -6.53 -9.50 -17.19
N ALA A 270 -6.02 -8.78 -18.20
CA ALA A 270 -5.62 -7.39 -18.06
C ALA A 270 -6.81 -6.50 -17.71
N ALA A 271 -7.96 -6.65 -18.38
CA ALA A 271 -9.15 -5.89 -18.06
C ALA A 271 -9.59 -6.09 -16.60
N HIS A 272 -9.59 -7.34 -16.13
CA HIS A 272 -9.99 -7.70 -14.76
C HIS A 272 -9.02 -7.16 -13.72
N LEU A 273 -7.72 -7.42 -13.86
CA LEU A 273 -6.71 -6.89 -12.94
C LEU A 273 -6.70 -5.35 -12.91
N GLY A 274 -6.79 -4.72 -14.09
CA GLY A 274 -6.75 -3.26 -14.20
C GLY A 274 -7.95 -2.58 -13.55
N SER A 275 -9.14 -3.15 -13.71
CA SER A 275 -10.34 -2.62 -13.05
C SER A 275 -10.35 -2.90 -11.54
N ALA A 276 -9.78 -4.02 -11.08
CA ALA A 276 -9.51 -4.25 -9.66
C ALA A 276 -8.55 -3.20 -9.07
N PHE A 277 -7.48 -2.82 -9.80
CA PHE A 277 -6.58 -1.73 -9.39
C PHE A 277 -7.27 -0.37 -9.32
N VAL A 278 -8.19 -0.09 -10.26
CA VAL A 278 -8.98 1.16 -10.21
C VAL A 278 -9.88 1.19 -8.98
N ILE A 279 -10.59 0.09 -8.68
CA ILE A 279 -11.42 -0.03 -7.47
C ILE A 279 -10.56 0.14 -6.22
N TYR A 280 -9.44 -0.57 -6.14
CA TYR A 280 -8.48 -0.48 -5.03
C TYR A 280 -8.01 0.96 -4.82
N THR A 281 -7.54 1.62 -5.89
CA THR A 281 -7.02 2.99 -5.82
C THR A 281 -8.10 3.98 -5.42
N ALA A 282 -9.34 3.80 -5.90
CA ALA A 282 -10.48 4.64 -5.51
C ALA A 282 -10.80 4.49 -4.01
N LEU A 283 -10.87 3.25 -3.49
CA LEU A 283 -11.11 2.99 -2.08
C LEU A 283 -9.99 3.56 -1.20
N LEU A 284 -8.73 3.36 -1.60
CA LEU A 284 -7.57 3.94 -0.92
C LEU A 284 -7.68 5.46 -0.87
N TRP A 285 -7.96 6.09 -2.02
CA TRP A 285 -8.06 7.53 -2.13
C TRP A 285 -9.20 8.10 -1.27
N PHE A 286 -10.40 7.52 -1.33
CA PHE A 286 -11.54 7.98 -0.54
C PHE A 286 -11.31 7.75 0.96
N GLY A 287 -10.75 6.60 1.34
CA GLY A 287 -10.36 6.31 2.71
C GLY A 287 -9.35 7.33 3.26
N LEU A 288 -8.30 7.63 2.49
CA LEU A 288 -7.28 8.62 2.88
C LEU A 288 -7.86 10.04 3.02
N ASN A 289 -8.75 10.47 2.11
CA ASN A 289 -9.37 11.80 2.21
C ASN A 289 -10.19 11.96 3.49
N LEU A 290 -10.84 10.89 3.96
CA LEU A 290 -11.69 10.91 5.17
C LEU A 290 -10.87 10.77 6.46
N VAL A 291 -9.81 9.97 6.48
CA VAL A 291 -8.96 9.77 7.66
C VAL A 291 -7.93 10.90 7.81
N ARG A 292 -7.49 11.50 6.71
CA ARG A 292 -6.46 12.55 6.69
C ARG A 292 -6.96 13.77 5.91
N PRO A 293 -7.89 14.56 6.47
CA PRO A 293 -8.42 15.75 5.81
C PRO A 293 -7.30 16.73 5.42
N SER A 294 -7.54 17.50 4.36
CA SER A 294 -6.51 18.28 3.66
C SER A 294 -6.01 19.52 4.40
N SER A 295 -6.51 19.81 5.61
CA SER A 295 -6.12 20.98 6.38
C SER A 295 -4.73 20.79 7.00
N LEU A 296 -3.74 21.51 6.46
CA LEU A 296 -2.45 21.67 7.11
C LEU A 296 -2.59 22.65 8.29
N SER A 297 -1.83 22.42 9.37
CA SER A 297 -1.74 23.39 10.48
C SER A 297 -1.21 24.74 9.98
N PRO A 298 -1.72 25.89 10.48
CA PRO A 298 -1.22 27.22 10.14
C PRO A 298 0.30 27.37 10.29
N ALA A 299 0.88 26.77 11.34
CA ALA A 299 2.33 26.78 11.57
C ALA A 299 3.10 26.04 10.46
N MET A 300 2.55 24.95 9.94
CA MET A 300 3.16 24.20 8.83
C MET A 300 3.04 24.97 7.52
N ILE A 301 1.91 25.64 7.27
CA ILE A 301 1.72 26.51 6.10
C ILE A 301 2.75 27.64 6.10
N SER A 302 2.96 28.31 7.24
CA SER A 302 3.96 29.38 7.36
C SER A 302 5.38 28.88 7.03
N LYS A 303 5.79 27.75 7.62
CA LYS A 303 7.09 27.11 7.31
C LYS A 303 7.24 26.75 5.83
N LEU A 304 6.19 26.20 5.21
CA LEU A 304 6.19 25.85 3.79
C LEU A 304 6.29 27.08 2.89
N LYS A 305 5.56 28.17 3.21
CA LYS A 305 5.63 29.43 2.47
C LYS A 305 7.02 30.05 2.52
N SER A 306 7.66 30.06 3.69
CA SER A 306 9.04 30.55 3.86
C SER A 306 10.05 29.70 3.07
N ALA A 307 9.91 28.36 3.09
CA ALA A 307 10.77 27.50 2.29
C ALA A 307 10.59 27.73 0.77
N LEU A 308 9.35 27.96 0.32
CA LEU A 308 9.02 28.26 -1.07
C LEU A 308 9.58 29.62 -1.51
N SER A 309 9.52 30.65 -0.67
CA SER A 309 10.08 31.97 -1.00
C SER A 309 11.60 31.92 -1.17
N THR A 310 12.32 31.18 -0.32
CA THR A 310 13.77 30.97 -0.47
C THR A 310 14.11 30.26 -1.78
N LEU A 311 13.33 29.24 -2.17
CA LEU A 311 13.54 28.54 -3.46
C LEU A 311 13.25 29.45 -4.67
N ARG A 312 12.29 30.37 -4.54
CA ARG A 312 11.94 31.34 -5.58
C ARG A 312 13.05 32.39 -5.76
N GLU A 313 13.60 32.92 -4.67
CA GLU A 313 14.75 33.83 -4.71
C GLU A 313 15.98 33.15 -5.33
N GLN A 314 16.20 31.87 -5.02
CA GLN A 314 17.32 31.10 -5.56
C GLN A 314 17.15 30.70 -7.05
N LYS A 315 16.12 31.19 -7.77
CA LYS A 315 15.74 30.75 -9.14
C LYS A 315 15.74 29.22 -9.29
N SER A 316 15.27 28.49 -8.27
CA SER A 316 15.29 27.03 -8.30
C SER A 316 14.37 26.50 -9.41
N SER A 317 14.85 25.53 -10.20
CA SER A 317 14.04 24.82 -11.22
C SER A 317 12.86 24.04 -10.59
N PHE A 318 12.91 23.80 -9.27
CA PHE A 318 11.90 23.08 -8.51
C PHE A 318 10.65 23.93 -8.24
N THR A 319 9.49 23.39 -8.55
CA THR A 319 8.19 23.94 -8.13
C THR A 319 7.26 22.81 -7.65
N ILE A 320 6.32 23.13 -6.77
CA ILE A 320 5.32 22.17 -6.26
C ILE A 320 4.42 21.68 -7.39
N ASP A 321 4.04 22.55 -8.33
CA ASP A 321 3.25 22.16 -9.49
C ASP A 321 3.98 21.15 -10.40
N LYS A 322 5.29 21.34 -10.63
CA LYS A 322 6.10 20.34 -11.34
C LYS A 322 6.16 19.03 -10.55
N MET A 323 6.34 19.07 -9.23
CA MET A 323 6.34 17.88 -8.38
C MET A 323 5.02 17.13 -8.51
N LYS A 324 3.88 17.83 -8.38
CA LYS A 324 2.54 17.26 -8.57
C LYS A 324 2.40 16.63 -9.95
N LYS A 325 2.76 17.34 -11.02
CA LYS A 325 2.69 16.86 -12.40
C LYS A 325 3.52 15.59 -12.61
N TYR A 326 4.78 15.61 -12.19
CA TYR A 326 5.68 14.47 -12.35
C TYR A 326 5.23 13.27 -11.50
N SER A 327 4.75 13.48 -10.28
CA SER A 327 4.18 12.39 -9.49
C SER A 327 2.94 11.76 -10.14
N HIS A 328 2.09 12.53 -10.82
CA HIS A 328 0.96 11.96 -11.57
C HIS A 328 1.45 11.13 -12.77
N GLN A 329 2.43 11.65 -13.52
CA GLN A 329 3.02 10.93 -14.66
C GLN A 329 3.67 9.61 -14.22
N VAL A 330 4.47 9.62 -13.14
CA VAL A 330 5.09 8.43 -12.57
C VAL A 330 4.03 7.44 -12.07
N SER A 331 2.98 7.91 -11.39
CA SER A 331 1.87 7.04 -10.96
C SER A 331 1.16 6.38 -12.13
N GLY A 332 0.96 7.12 -13.23
CA GLY A 332 0.43 6.59 -14.49
C GLY A 332 1.35 5.53 -15.10
N LEU A 333 2.66 5.77 -15.14
CA LEU A 333 3.64 4.79 -15.61
C LEU A 333 3.70 3.51 -14.76
N ILE A 334 3.59 3.63 -13.43
CA ILE A 334 3.49 2.48 -12.52
C ILE A 334 2.24 1.65 -12.86
N PHE A 335 1.08 2.30 -13.02
CA PHE A 335 -0.15 1.61 -13.41
C PHE A 335 -0.01 0.92 -14.77
N LEU A 336 0.52 1.61 -15.79
CA LEU A 336 0.73 1.05 -17.14
C LEU A 336 1.71 -0.12 -17.14
N THR A 337 2.78 -0.05 -16.35
CA THR A 337 3.74 -1.15 -16.22
C THR A 337 3.13 -2.36 -15.52
N ALA A 338 2.31 -2.13 -14.51
CA ALA A 338 1.57 -3.21 -13.87
C ALA A 338 0.56 -3.85 -14.85
N MET A 339 -0.08 -3.04 -15.70
CA MET A 339 -0.95 -3.53 -16.76
C MET A 339 -0.21 -4.37 -17.80
N SER A 340 0.97 -3.95 -18.26
CA SER A 340 1.76 -4.77 -19.19
C SER A 340 2.21 -6.09 -18.55
N GLY A 341 2.42 -6.12 -17.24
CA GLY A 341 2.65 -7.35 -16.47
C GLY A 341 1.48 -8.34 -16.54
N ALA A 342 0.24 -7.86 -16.63
CA ALA A 342 -0.93 -8.72 -16.82
C ALA A 342 -0.92 -9.43 -18.18
N PHE A 343 -0.41 -8.78 -19.23
CA PHE A 343 -0.21 -9.41 -20.54
C PHE A 343 0.90 -10.47 -20.47
N VAL A 344 2.01 -10.17 -19.79
CA VAL A 344 3.10 -11.15 -19.57
C VAL A 344 2.57 -12.40 -18.86
N ALA A 345 1.80 -12.22 -17.78
CA ALA A 345 1.19 -13.32 -17.06
C ALA A 345 0.14 -14.05 -17.93
N GLY A 346 -0.67 -13.34 -18.71
CA GLY A 346 -1.70 -13.93 -19.56
C GLY A 346 -1.16 -14.78 -20.70
N LEU A 347 0.00 -14.42 -21.24
CA LEU A 347 0.67 -15.15 -22.31
C LEU A 347 1.66 -16.21 -21.82
N ASP A 348 1.93 -16.28 -20.51
CA ASP A 348 3.04 -17.04 -19.91
C ASP A 348 4.42 -16.58 -20.43
N ALA A 349 4.50 -15.32 -20.85
CA ALA A 349 5.68 -14.74 -21.50
C ALA A 349 6.89 -14.61 -20.55
N GLY A 350 6.68 -14.76 -19.23
CA GLY A 350 7.75 -14.80 -18.24
C GLY A 350 8.70 -16.00 -18.39
N LEU A 351 8.30 -17.03 -19.15
CA LEU A 351 9.05 -18.27 -19.35
C LEU A 351 9.84 -18.32 -20.67
N ILE A 352 9.82 -17.25 -21.47
CA ILE A 352 10.40 -17.26 -22.83
C ILE A 352 11.90 -16.96 -22.79
N TYR A 353 12.28 -15.73 -22.41
CA TYR A 353 13.68 -15.38 -22.17
C TYR A 353 13.94 -15.24 -20.68
N ASN A 354 14.77 -16.09 -20.07
CA ASN A 354 15.06 -16.05 -18.62
C ASN A 354 16.44 -15.48 -18.28
N THR A 355 16.98 -14.61 -19.14
CA THR A 355 18.21 -13.85 -18.92
C THR A 355 17.91 -12.36 -18.70
N PHE A 356 18.82 -11.63 -18.05
CA PHE A 356 18.73 -10.18 -17.84
C PHE A 356 20.16 -9.57 -17.80
N PRO A 357 20.42 -8.36 -18.32
CA PRO A 357 19.46 -7.43 -18.94
C PRO A 357 19.12 -7.75 -20.40
N LYS A 358 19.95 -8.55 -21.07
CA LYS A 358 19.72 -9.04 -22.43
C LYS A 358 18.65 -10.14 -22.46
N MET A 359 17.99 -10.31 -23.60
CA MET A 359 17.09 -11.41 -23.90
C MET A 359 17.85 -12.44 -24.75
N GLY A 360 18.32 -13.51 -24.10
CA GLY A 360 19.32 -14.41 -24.66
C GLY A 360 20.66 -13.69 -24.80
N HIS A 361 21.23 -13.72 -26.00
CA HIS A 361 22.50 -13.06 -26.31
C HIS A 361 22.35 -11.62 -26.83
N GLN A 362 21.12 -11.19 -27.11
CA GLN A 362 20.80 -9.91 -27.76
C GLN A 362 20.02 -8.96 -26.84
N TRP A 363 20.06 -7.66 -27.14
CA TRP A 363 19.23 -6.66 -26.45
C TRP A 363 17.79 -6.65 -26.96
N ILE A 364 17.63 -6.84 -28.27
CA ILE A 364 16.36 -6.97 -28.97
C ILE A 364 16.41 -8.35 -29.66
N PRO A 365 15.52 -9.29 -29.31
CA PRO A 365 15.47 -10.59 -29.97
C PRO A 365 15.12 -10.49 -31.46
N ASP A 366 15.73 -11.34 -32.29
CA ASP A 366 15.43 -11.42 -33.73
C ASP A 366 13.97 -11.85 -34.02
N ASP A 367 13.37 -12.61 -33.11
CA ASP A 367 11.99 -13.09 -33.19
C ASP A 367 10.97 -12.13 -32.55
N ILE A 368 11.33 -10.86 -32.29
CA ILE A 368 10.42 -9.85 -31.70
C ILE A 368 9.16 -9.58 -32.54
N ILE A 369 9.12 -9.96 -33.81
CA ILE A 369 7.92 -9.88 -34.65
C ILE A 369 7.66 -11.26 -35.26
N ASN A 370 6.47 -11.79 -34.99
CA ASN A 370 5.96 -12.97 -35.68
C ASN A 370 5.15 -12.53 -36.91
N PRO A 371 5.62 -12.81 -38.14
CA PRO A 371 4.95 -12.39 -39.36
C PRO A 371 3.61 -13.08 -39.61
N LYS A 372 3.35 -14.22 -38.92
CA LYS A 372 2.08 -14.95 -39.00
C LYS A 372 0.96 -14.25 -38.22
N ILE A 373 1.28 -13.41 -37.24
CA ILE A 373 0.31 -12.63 -36.49
C ILE A 373 -0.08 -11.40 -37.32
N LYS A 374 -1.33 -11.37 -37.80
CA LYS A 374 -1.89 -10.27 -38.61
C LYS A 374 -3.14 -9.70 -37.95
N PRO A 375 -3.34 -8.37 -38.02
CA PRO A 375 -2.41 -7.33 -38.47
C PRO A 375 -1.18 -7.18 -37.55
N ALA A 376 -0.09 -6.59 -38.08
CA ALA A 376 1.22 -6.60 -37.42
C ALA A 376 1.23 -6.01 -36.00
N TYR A 377 0.39 -5.00 -35.72
CA TYR A 377 0.31 -4.38 -34.39
C TYR A 377 -0.12 -5.36 -33.28
N LYS A 378 -0.79 -6.46 -33.62
CA LYS A 378 -1.17 -7.49 -32.65
C LYS A 378 0.02 -8.17 -31.97
N ASN A 379 1.21 -8.15 -32.60
CA ASN A 379 2.43 -8.63 -31.95
C ASN A 379 2.67 -7.95 -30.61
N MET A 380 2.31 -6.66 -30.47
CA MET A 380 2.46 -5.92 -29.21
C MET A 380 1.59 -6.46 -28.05
N PHE A 381 0.62 -7.32 -28.32
CA PHE A 381 -0.35 -7.78 -27.32
C PHE A 381 -0.55 -9.31 -27.29
N GLU A 382 -0.16 -10.00 -28.37
CA GLU A 382 -0.41 -11.43 -28.57
C GLU A 382 0.90 -12.22 -28.75
N HIS A 383 1.99 -11.57 -29.15
CA HIS A 383 3.29 -12.23 -29.26
C HIS A 383 4.03 -12.17 -27.93
N ASP A 384 4.36 -13.33 -27.36
CA ASP A 384 4.92 -13.48 -26.03
C ASP A 384 6.29 -12.80 -25.88
N VAL A 385 7.21 -12.98 -26.84
CA VAL A 385 8.52 -12.31 -26.84
C VAL A 385 8.37 -10.79 -26.82
N THR A 386 7.49 -10.25 -27.66
CA THR A 386 7.28 -8.80 -27.80
C THR A 386 6.68 -8.22 -26.53
N VAL A 387 5.69 -8.89 -25.95
CA VAL A 387 5.05 -8.49 -24.69
C VAL A 387 6.06 -8.55 -23.53
N GLN A 388 6.90 -9.59 -23.48
CA GLN A 388 7.96 -9.70 -22.47
C GLN A 388 8.97 -8.55 -22.60
N PHE A 389 9.44 -8.27 -23.81
CA PHE A 389 10.36 -7.16 -24.10
C PHE A 389 9.77 -5.81 -23.70
N GLN A 390 8.53 -5.53 -24.11
CA GLN A 390 7.82 -4.29 -23.78
C GLN A 390 7.65 -4.09 -22.28
N HIS A 391 7.31 -5.15 -21.53
CA HIS A 391 7.21 -5.06 -20.08
C HIS A 391 8.56 -4.72 -19.43
N ARG A 392 9.67 -5.31 -19.90
CA ARG A 392 11.02 -4.97 -19.41
C ARG A 392 11.37 -3.51 -19.68
N VAL A 393 11.12 -3.03 -20.90
CA VAL A 393 11.37 -1.63 -21.27
C VAL A 393 10.53 -0.67 -20.43
N LEU A 394 9.23 -0.95 -20.28
CA LEU A 394 8.33 -0.15 -19.44
C LEU A 394 8.76 -0.16 -17.96
N ALA A 395 9.21 -1.30 -17.43
CA ALA A 395 9.73 -1.39 -16.07
C ALA A 395 11.00 -0.55 -15.88
N THR A 396 11.95 -0.60 -16.83
CA THR A 396 13.15 0.23 -16.79
C THR A 396 12.83 1.73 -16.88
N ILE A 397 11.93 2.14 -17.78
CA ILE A 397 11.48 3.53 -17.89
C ILE A 397 10.80 3.98 -16.60
N THR A 398 9.92 3.15 -16.04
CA THR A 398 9.21 3.46 -14.79
C THR A 398 10.17 3.62 -13.63
N TYR A 399 11.13 2.71 -13.47
CA TYR A 399 12.13 2.83 -12.41
C TYR A 399 13.04 4.05 -12.60
N GLY A 400 13.48 4.33 -13.83
CA GLY A 400 14.21 5.55 -14.16
C GLY A 400 13.42 6.83 -13.81
N SER A 401 12.10 6.82 -14.06
CA SER A 401 11.22 7.94 -13.70
C SER A 401 11.05 8.10 -12.18
N ILE A 402 11.04 7.01 -11.42
CA ILE A 402 11.02 7.02 -9.94
C ILE A 402 12.33 7.61 -9.40
N LEU A 403 13.48 7.20 -9.96
CA LEU A 403 14.78 7.77 -9.62
C LEU A 403 14.83 9.28 -9.90
N ALA A 404 14.39 9.69 -11.09
CA ALA A 404 14.33 11.09 -11.49
C ALA A 404 13.41 11.93 -10.58
N LEU A 405 12.22 11.39 -10.25
CA LEU A 405 11.28 12.04 -9.32
C LEU A 405 11.89 12.17 -7.92
N SER A 406 12.56 11.13 -7.43
CA SER A 406 13.21 11.13 -6.11
C SER A 406 14.36 12.15 -6.05
N ALA A 407 15.18 12.22 -7.10
CA ALA A 407 16.23 13.23 -7.22
C ALA A 407 15.64 14.66 -7.29
N PHE A 408 14.56 14.85 -8.04
CA PHE A 408 13.85 16.13 -8.12
C PHE A 408 13.25 16.54 -6.76
N ALA A 409 12.63 15.60 -6.04
CA ALA A 409 12.10 15.81 -4.70
C ALA A 409 13.19 16.13 -3.67
N TYR A 410 14.37 15.53 -3.80
CA TYR A 410 15.51 15.83 -2.93
C TYR A 410 15.98 17.28 -3.07
N ARG A 411 16.02 17.82 -4.29
CA ARG A 411 16.33 19.24 -4.56
C ARG A 411 15.34 20.19 -3.89
N GLY A 412 14.07 19.81 -3.85
CA GLY A 412 12.97 20.59 -3.24
C GLY A 412 12.58 20.17 -1.83
N ARG A 413 13.39 19.38 -1.13
CA ARG A 413 12.98 18.66 0.11
C ARG A 413 12.42 19.57 1.21
N ARG A 414 12.88 20.82 1.30
CA ARG A 414 12.41 21.79 2.32
C ARG A 414 10.99 22.29 2.06
N ALA A 415 10.54 22.26 0.80
CA ALA A 415 9.18 22.64 0.41
C ALA A 415 8.18 21.48 0.46
N LEU A 416 8.63 20.27 0.82
CA LEU A 416 7.78 19.09 0.97
C LEU A 416 7.46 18.83 2.44
N SER A 417 6.22 18.42 2.72
CA SER A 417 5.84 17.96 4.06
C SER A 417 6.66 16.72 4.47
N PRO A 418 6.86 16.45 5.78
CA PRO A 418 7.52 15.22 6.24
C PRO A 418 6.91 13.95 5.64
N GLN A 419 5.58 13.91 5.51
CA GLN A 419 4.84 12.78 4.96
C GLN A 419 5.05 12.64 3.44
N ALA A 420 5.10 13.73 2.68
CA ALA A 420 5.41 13.68 1.25
C ALA A 420 6.85 13.20 1.00
N ARG A 421 7.81 13.62 1.85
CA ARG A 421 9.19 13.12 1.82
C ARG A 421 9.25 11.62 2.13
N LEU A 422 8.57 11.18 3.17
CA LEU A 422 8.49 9.77 3.53
C LEU A 422 7.88 8.95 2.38
N ALA A 423 6.75 9.37 1.82
CA ALA A 423 6.11 8.70 0.70
C ALA A 423 7.02 8.63 -0.54
N THR A 424 7.78 9.70 -0.82
CA THR A 424 8.75 9.70 -1.93
C THR A 424 9.90 8.71 -1.70
N ASN A 425 10.45 8.67 -0.48
CA ASN A 425 11.50 7.70 -0.13
C ASN A 425 10.97 6.25 -0.16
N SER A 426 9.76 6.02 0.35
CA SER A 426 9.09 4.73 0.27
C SER A 426 8.86 4.30 -1.19
N LEU A 427 8.52 5.25 -2.07
CA LEU A 427 8.33 4.98 -3.50
C LEU A 427 9.64 4.51 -4.15
N LEU A 428 10.76 5.15 -3.82
CA LEU A 428 12.08 4.75 -4.29
C LEU A 428 12.43 3.33 -3.79
N VAL A 429 12.33 3.10 -2.48
CA VAL A 429 12.67 1.80 -1.87
C VAL A 429 11.82 0.69 -2.46
N MET A 430 10.49 0.86 -2.49
CA MET A 430 9.60 -0.14 -3.06
C MET A 430 9.81 -0.31 -4.56
N GLY A 431 10.15 0.76 -5.29
CA GLY A 431 10.51 0.69 -6.71
C GLY A 431 11.74 -0.19 -6.94
N THR A 432 12.76 -0.07 -6.10
CA THR A 432 13.97 -0.92 -6.14
C THR A 432 13.63 -2.37 -5.80
N VAL A 433 12.83 -2.60 -4.75
CA VAL A 433 12.34 -3.95 -4.39
C VAL A 433 11.54 -4.55 -5.55
N GLN A 434 10.71 -3.77 -6.23
CA GLN A 434 9.91 -4.25 -7.34
C GLN A 434 10.76 -4.70 -8.52
N VAL A 435 11.80 -3.93 -8.87
CA VAL A 435 12.77 -4.33 -9.92
C VAL A 435 13.50 -5.62 -9.52
N ALA A 436 13.94 -5.72 -8.25
CA ALA A 436 14.58 -6.94 -7.76
C ALA A 436 13.64 -8.15 -7.84
N LEU A 437 12.39 -8.02 -7.39
CA LEU A 437 11.38 -9.08 -7.49
C LEU A 437 11.12 -9.48 -8.95
N GLY A 438 11.04 -8.52 -9.87
CA GLY A 438 10.80 -8.79 -11.29
C GLY A 438 11.96 -9.55 -11.93
N ILE A 439 13.20 -9.12 -11.67
CA ILE A 439 14.41 -9.82 -12.15
C ILE A 439 14.51 -11.21 -11.52
N SER A 440 14.29 -11.35 -10.21
CA SER A 440 14.31 -12.66 -9.54
C SER A 440 13.25 -13.61 -10.12
N THR A 441 12.01 -13.14 -10.30
CA THR A 441 10.92 -13.91 -10.91
C THR A 441 11.32 -14.40 -12.30
N LEU A 442 11.94 -13.52 -13.09
CA LEU A 442 12.41 -13.84 -14.43
C LEU A 442 13.54 -14.88 -14.43
N LEU A 443 14.60 -14.69 -13.65
CA LEU A 443 15.78 -15.56 -13.66
C LEU A 443 15.49 -16.96 -13.09
N THR A 444 14.44 -17.10 -12.29
CA THR A 444 14.07 -18.36 -11.62
C THR A 444 12.87 -19.06 -12.25
N PHE A 445 12.50 -18.69 -13.47
CA PHE A 445 11.39 -19.32 -14.24
C PHE A 445 10.01 -19.20 -13.56
N VAL A 446 9.71 -18.00 -13.05
CA VAL A 446 8.41 -17.61 -12.48
C VAL A 446 7.91 -18.56 -11.36
N PRO A 447 8.65 -18.76 -10.26
CA PRO A 447 8.11 -19.48 -9.10
C PRO A 447 6.88 -18.77 -8.56
N VAL A 448 5.84 -19.53 -8.18
CA VAL A 448 4.55 -18.97 -7.73
C VAL A 448 4.74 -17.93 -6.62
N SER A 449 5.62 -18.20 -5.66
CA SER A 449 5.92 -17.29 -4.55
C SER A 449 6.51 -15.96 -5.02
N LEU A 450 7.47 -15.98 -5.94
CA LEU A 450 8.09 -14.77 -6.49
C LEU A 450 7.14 -14.01 -7.42
N GLY A 451 6.38 -14.72 -8.27
CA GLY A 451 5.35 -14.11 -9.10
C GLY A 451 4.27 -13.41 -8.27
N ALA A 452 3.78 -14.06 -7.21
CA ALA A 452 2.81 -13.49 -6.30
C ALA A 452 3.39 -12.31 -5.50
N ALA A 453 4.65 -12.41 -5.05
CA ALA A 453 5.35 -11.31 -4.39
C ALA A 453 5.55 -10.12 -5.33
N HIS A 454 5.93 -10.34 -6.59
CA HIS A 454 6.08 -9.29 -7.60
C HIS A 454 4.74 -8.60 -7.89
N GLN A 455 3.64 -9.34 -8.01
CA GLN A 455 2.30 -8.74 -8.15
C GLN A 455 1.88 -7.94 -6.92
N SER A 456 2.11 -8.48 -5.71
CA SER A 456 1.84 -7.80 -4.44
C SER A 456 2.67 -6.53 -4.26
N GLY A 457 3.94 -6.58 -4.67
CA GLY A 457 4.85 -5.44 -4.69
C GLY A 457 4.41 -4.36 -5.66
N SER A 458 3.88 -4.74 -6.83
CA SER A 458 3.32 -3.80 -7.81
C SER A 458 2.13 -3.03 -7.23
N LEU A 459 1.20 -3.74 -6.57
CA LEU A 459 0.09 -3.11 -5.86
C LEU A 459 0.58 -2.17 -4.77
N THR A 460 1.54 -2.61 -3.95
CA THR A 460 2.14 -1.81 -2.87
C THR A 460 2.79 -0.53 -3.41
N LEU A 461 3.52 -0.63 -4.53
CA LEU A 461 4.14 0.49 -5.21
C LEU A 461 3.09 1.51 -5.69
N LEU A 462 1.97 1.03 -6.26
CA LEU A 462 0.83 1.87 -6.65
C LEU A 462 0.17 2.54 -5.43
N SER A 463 0.06 1.84 -4.30
CA SER A 463 -0.47 2.40 -3.05
C SER A 463 0.40 3.54 -2.52
N ILE A 464 1.73 3.38 -2.55
CA ILE A 464 2.68 4.41 -2.14
C ILE A 464 2.63 5.61 -3.08
N ALA A 465 2.54 5.38 -4.40
CA ALA A 465 2.37 6.45 -5.38
C ALA A 465 1.07 7.24 -5.14
N THR A 466 -0.02 6.55 -4.88
CA THR A 466 -1.32 7.15 -4.52
C THR A 466 -1.22 7.95 -3.21
N TRP A 467 -0.52 7.42 -2.22
CA TRP A 467 -0.26 8.13 -0.97
C TRP A 467 0.55 9.41 -1.20
N LEU A 468 1.60 9.37 -2.03
CA LEU A 468 2.38 10.56 -2.39
C LEU A 468 1.49 11.62 -3.04
N LEU A 469 0.66 11.25 -4.03
CA LEU A 469 -0.29 12.16 -4.66
C LEU A 469 -1.25 12.80 -3.65
N HIS A 470 -1.72 12.01 -2.68
CA HIS A 470 -2.60 12.48 -1.63
C HIS A 470 -1.91 13.51 -0.71
N GLU A 471 -0.65 13.31 -0.34
CA GLU A 471 0.09 14.28 0.47
C GLU A 471 0.43 15.55 -0.32
N LEU A 472 0.77 15.43 -1.60
CA LEU A 472 1.08 16.59 -2.46
C LEU A 472 -0.15 17.46 -2.72
N LYS A 473 -1.35 16.88 -2.79
CA LYS A 473 -2.61 17.63 -2.93
C LYS A 473 -2.81 18.68 -1.82
N LYS A 474 -2.28 18.43 -0.63
CA LYS A 474 -2.40 19.34 0.53
C LYS A 474 -1.51 20.57 0.44
N LEU A 475 -0.45 20.50 -0.38
CA LEU A 475 0.50 21.61 -0.51
C LEU A 475 -0.11 22.74 -1.35
N PRO A 476 0.12 24.02 -0.98
CA PRO A 476 -0.30 25.15 -1.81
C PRO A 476 0.30 25.04 -3.21
N LYS A 477 -0.39 25.62 -4.19
CA LYS A 477 0.12 25.73 -5.56
C LYS A 477 1.30 26.71 -5.59
#